data_AF-A0A7C4CFL2-F1
#
_entry.id   AF-A0A7C4CFL2-F1
#
_cell.length_a   1.000
_cell.length_b   1.000
_cell.length_c   1.000
_cell.angle_alpha   90.00
_cell.angle_beta   90.00
_cell.angle_gamma   90.00
#
_symmetry.space_group_name_H-M   'P 1'
#
loop_
_entity.id
_entity.type
_entity.pdbx_description
1 polymer ?
#
loop_
_entity_poly.entity_id
_entity_poly.type
_entity_poly.pdbx_seq_one_letter_code
_entity_poly.pdbx_strand_id
1 'polypeptide(L)'
;ALYVIDEQQLSIIDKYEGLANIRMRIKVLVKSDFGEHYAYTHVSSRPREHVPPTKQYLALLTKGLKQLGYGDKIIMNVINEATKR
;
A
#
# COMPACT_ATOMS: atom_id res chain seq x y z
N ALA A 1 3.92 5.95 -0.72
CA ALA A 1 5.29 6.33 -0.31
C ALA A 1 6.28 5.28 -0.73
N LEU A 2 7.54 5.67 -0.94
CA LEU A 2 8.67 4.80 -1.21
C LEU A 2 9.56 4.77 0.04
N TYR A 3 10.06 3.59 0.40
CA TYR A 3 10.93 3.38 1.54
C TYR A 3 12.20 2.65 1.09
N VAL A 4 13.36 3.09 1.59
CA VAL A 4 14.62 2.36 1.45
C VAL A 4 14.78 1.51 2.70
N ILE A 5 14.87 0.19 2.50
CA ILE A 5 14.97 -0.79 3.57
C ILE A 5 16.00 -1.85 3.20
N ASP A 6 16.54 -2.52 4.21
CA ASP A 6 17.44 -3.66 3.99
C ASP A 6 16.69 -4.98 3.77
N GLU A 7 17.42 -6.04 3.43
CA GLU A 7 16.86 -7.36 3.16
C GLU A 7 16.21 -8.01 4.40
N GLN A 8 16.71 -7.71 5.60
CA GLN A 8 16.15 -8.26 6.84
C GLN A 8 14.78 -7.64 7.12
N GLN A 9 14.67 -6.32 7.01
CA GLN A 9 13.42 -5.57 7.10
C GLN A 9 12.42 -6.04 6.05
N LEU A 10 12.88 -6.26 4.82
CA LEU A 10 12.04 -6.78 3.74
C LEU A 10 11.49 -8.19 4.05
N SER A 11 12.32 -9.08 4.60
CA SER A 11 11.89 -10.42 5.02
C SER A 11 10.83 -10.37 6.13
N ILE A 12 10.96 -9.42 7.07
CA ILE A 12 9.96 -9.18 8.10
C ILE A 12 8.62 -8.75 7.47
N ILE A 13 8.65 -7.81 6.53
CA ILE A 13 7.45 -7.33 5.83
C ILE A 13 6.78 -8.48 5.07
N ASP A 14 7.54 -9.33 4.37
CA ASP A 14 6.97 -10.49 3.67
C ASP A 14 6.17 -11.41 4.58
N LYS A 15 6.73 -11.67 5.76
CA LYS A 15 6.08 -12.53 6.75
C LYS A 15 4.77 -11.91 7.25
N TYR A 16 4.77 -10.60 7.55
CA TYR A 16 3.58 -9.90 8.02
C TYR A 16 2.50 -9.74 6.94
N GLU A 17 2.90 -9.55 5.68
CA GLU A 17 1.97 -9.53 4.54
C GLU A 17 1.43 -10.92 4.21
N GLY A 18 2.03 -12.00 4.73
CA GLY A 18 1.64 -13.36 4.41
C GLY A 18 1.99 -13.76 2.97
N LEU A 19 3.21 -13.40 2.55
CA LEU A 19 3.78 -13.78 1.26
C LEU A 19 3.67 -15.30 1.02
N ALA A 20 3.40 -15.69 -0.22
CA ALA A 20 3.18 -17.07 -0.68
C ALA A 20 1.87 -17.73 -0.21
N ASN A 21 1.12 -17.10 0.70
CA ASN A 21 -0.21 -17.55 1.09
C ASN A 21 -1.30 -16.61 0.55
N ILE A 22 -1.34 -15.37 1.05
CA ILE A 22 -2.39 -14.38 0.75
C ILE A 22 -1.91 -13.21 -0.12
N ARG A 23 -0.60 -12.98 -0.16
CA ARG A 23 0.04 -11.93 -0.95
C ARG A 23 1.11 -12.48 -1.88
N MET A 24 1.35 -11.76 -2.97
CA MET A 24 2.50 -11.94 -3.84
C MET A 24 3.28 -10.63 -3.96
N ARG A 25 4.59 -10.73 -4.10
CA ARG A 25 5.47 -9.58 -4.34
C ARG A 25 5.55 -9.33 -5.83
N ILE A 26 5.40 -8.07 -6.22
CA ILE A 26 5.62 -7.61 -7.59
C ILE A 26 6.67 -6.51 -7.62
N LYS A 27 7.41 -6.43 -8.73
CA LYS A 27 8.32 -5.31 -9.03
C LYS A 27 7.55 -4.29 -9.84
N VAL A 28 7.57 -3.04 -9.40
CA VAL A 28 6.88 -1.92 -10.06
C VAL A 28 7.89 -0.83 -10.40
N LEU A 29 7.66 -0.12 -11.50
CA LEU A 29 8.35 1.12 -11.82
C LEU A 29 7.50 2.27 -11.26
N VAL A 30 8.08 3.09 -10.38
CA VAL A 30 7.39 4.19 -9.70
C VAL A 30 8.09 5.50 -10.04
N LYS A 31 7.30 6.51 -10.41
CA LYS A 31 7.80 7.87 -10.59
C LYS A 31 7.64 8.66 -9.30
N SER A 32 8.70 9.34 -8.88
CA SER A 32 8.74 10.25 -7.75
C SER A 32 9.39 11.57 -8.16
N ASP A 33 9.42 12.54 -7.24
CA ASP A 33 10.12 13.81 -7.45
C ASP A 33 11.64 13.63 -7.66
N PHE A 34 12.18 12.47 -7.27
CA PHE A 34 13.59 12.11 -7.44
C PHE A 34 13.86 11.26 -8.69
N GLY A 35 12.85 11.05 -9.53
CA GLY A 35 12.94 10.27 -10.75
C GLY A 35 12.21 8.93 -10.68
N GLU A 36 12.57 8.03 -11.59
CA GLU A 36 11.97 6.71 -11.71
C GLU A 36 12.77 5.66 -10.95
N HIS A 37 12.06 4.84 -10.17
CA HIS A 37 12.66 3.82 -9.33
C HIS A 37 11.94 2.50 -9.50
N TYR A 38 12.70 1.42 -9.57
CA TYR A 38 12.15 0.10 -9.37
C TYR A 38 11.97 -0.16 -7.88
N ALA A 39 10.76 -0.55 -7.49
CA ALA A 39 10.40 -0.89 -6.12
C ALA A 39 9.65 -2.22 -6.05
N TYR A 40 9.61 -2.81 -4.86
CA TYR A 40 8.78 -3.97 -4.58
C TYR A 40 7.52 -3.55 -3.79
N THR A 41 6.41 -4.18 -4.11
CA THR A 41 5.15 -4.04 -3.35
C THR A 41 4.42 -5.37 -3.30
N HIS A 42 3.42 -5.47 -2.41
CA HIS A 42 2.64 -6.68 -2.18
C HIS A 42 1.21 -6.48 -2.67
N VAL A 43 0.73 -7.43 -3.47
CA VAL A 43 -0.65 -7.46 -3.98
C VAL A 43 -1.31 -8.77 -3.60
N SER A 44 -2.64 -8.81 -3.57
CA SER A 44 -3.40 -10.03 -3.26
C SER A 44 -3.06 -11.14 -4.26
N SER A 45 -2.67 -12.33 -3.78
CA SER A 45 -2.35 -13.47 -4.66
C SER A 45 -3.60 -14.08 -5.30
N ARG A 46 -4.75 -13.97 -4.63
CA ARG A 46 -6.08 -14.38 -5.09
C ARG A 46 -7.07 -13.24 -4.84
N PRO A 47 -7.34 -12.39 -5.84
CA PRO A 47 -8.32 -11.32 -5.71
C PRO A 47 -9.68 -11.92 -5.36
N ARG A 48 -10.36 -11.34 -4.37
CA ARG A 48 -11.74 -11.67 -4.02
C ARG A 48 -12.64 -10.55 -4.51
N GLU A 49 -13.95 -10.75 -4.40
CA GLU A 49 -14.89 -9.63 -4.50
C GLU A 49 -14.46 -8.50 -3.55
N HIS A 50 -14.69 -7.28 -4.02
CA HIS A 50 -14.31 -6.10 -3.26
C HIS A 50 -15.09 -6.06 -1.95
N VAL A 51 -14.36 -6.00 -0.84
CA VAL A 51 -14.93 -5.84 0.49
C VAL A 51 -14.43 -4.50 1.03
N PRO A 52 -15.33 -3.53 1.28
CA PRO A 52 -14.95 -2.25 1.85
C PRO A 52 -14.16 -2.42 3.17
N PRO A 53 -13.05 -1.69 3.36
CA PRO A 53 -12.29 -1.77 4.61
C PRO A 53 -13.08 -1.30 5.83
N THR A 54 -12.64 -1.71 7.02
CA THR A 54 -13.23 -1.24 8.27
C THR A 54 -12.95 0.25 8.49
N LYS A 55 -13.81 0.93 9.28
CA LYS A 55 -13.59 2.34 9.66
C LYS A 55 -12.24 2.56 10.35
N GLN A 56 -11.80 1.60 11.17
CA GLN A 56 -10.51 1.66 11.86
C GLN A 56 -9.35 1.62 10.86
N TYR A 57 -9.40 0.74 9.86
CA TYR A 57 -8.39 0.68 8.81
C TYR A 57 -8.33 1.98 8.00
N LEU A 58 -9.49 2.52 7.61
CA LEU A 58 -9.57 3.79 6.89
C LEU A 58 -8.97 4.94 7.71
N ALA A 59 -9.24 5.00 9.02
CA ALA A 59 -8.66 6.02 9.90
C ALA A 59 -7.12 5.95 9.96
N LEU A 60 -6.55 4.74 10.04
CA LEU A 60 -5.09 4.53 9.99
C LEU A 60 -4.51 4.94 8.64
N LEU A 61 -5.16 4.55 7.54
CA LEU A 61 -4.76 4.92 6.18
C LEU A 61 -4.76 6.44 6.00
N THR A 62 -5.85 7.12 6.37
CA THR A 62 -5.96 8.58 6.31
C THR A 62 -4.88 9.27 7.16
N LYS A 63 -4.65 8.78 8.38
CA LYS A 63 -3.59 9.33 9.25
C LYS A 63 -2.22 9.20 8.59
N GLY A 64 -1.88 8.03 8.05
CA GLY A 64 -0.61 7.79 7.36
C GLY A 64 -0.43 8.69 6.14
N LEU A 65 -1.46 8.82 5.30
CA LEU A 65 -1.41 9.69 4.11
C LEU A 65 -1.19 11.16 4.50
N LYS A 66 -1.87 11.66 5.54
CA LYS A 66 -1.65 13.03 6.05
C LYS A 66 -0.23 13.23 6.58
N GLN A 67 0.29 12.28 7.34
CA GLN A 67 1.66 12.33 7.87
C GLN A 67 2.72 12.33 6.76
N LEU A 68 2.43 11.68 5.63
CA LEU A 68 3.29 11.64 4.45
C LEU A 68 3.10 12.88 3.53
N GLY A 69 2.25 13.84 3.91
CA GLY A 69 2.07 15.08 3.17
C GLY A 69 1.18 14.98 1.93
N TYR A 70 0.41 13.89 1.76
CA TYR A 70 -0.56 13.81 0.67
C TYR A 70 -1.69 14.83 0.86
N GLY A 71 -2.04 15.56 -0.21
CA GLY A 71 -3.10 16.56 -0.17
C GLY A 71 -4.50 15.95 -0.01
N ASP A 72 -5.41 16.72 0.60
CA ASP A 72 -6.76 16.26 0.95
C ASP A 72 -7.55 15.70 -0.25
N LYS A 73 -7.35 16.25 -1.45
CA LYS A 73 -7.98 15.74 -2.68
C LYS A 73 -7.59 14.30 -2.98
N ILE A 74 -6.30 13.96 -2.86
CA ILE A 74 -5.81 12.58 -3.10
C ILE A 74 -6.36 11.66 -2.02
N ILE A 75 -6.33 12.10 -0.76
CA ILE A 75 -6.84 11.32 0.37
C ILE A 75 -8.33 11.02 0.17
N MET A 76 -9.15 12.01 -0.15
CA MET A 76 -10.57 11.81 -0.40
C MET A 76 -10.81 10.83 -1.55
N ASN A 77 -10.07 10.95 -2.66
CA ASN A 77 -10.18 10.01 -3.77
C ASN A 77 -9.89 8.57 -3.35
N VAL A 78 -8.79 8.35 -2.61
CA VAL A 78 -8.43 7.00 -2.12
C VAL A 78 -9.51 6.43 -1.22
N ILE A 79 -10.04 7.22 -0.29
CA ILE A 79 -11.08 6.76 0.65
C ILE A 79 -12.41 6.47 -0.10
N ASN A 80 -12.78 7.32 -1.06
CA ASN A 80 -13.97 7.10 -1.88
C ASN A 80 -13.85 5.81 -2.69
N GLU A 81 -12.72 5.60 -3.40
CA GLU A 81 -12.49 4.35 -4.15
C GLU A 81 -12.52 3.12 -3.23
N ALA A 82 -11.86 3.18 -2.07
CA ALA A 82 -11.81 2.06 -1.12
C ALA A 82 -13.20 1.68 -0.57
N THR A 83 -14.14 2.62 -0.51
CA THR A 83 -15.48 2.43 0.08
C THR A 83 -16.59 2.19 -0.95
N LYS A 84 -16.29 2.22 -2.25
CA LYS A 84 -17.24 1.81 -3.29
C LYS A 84 -17.73 0.38 -3.04
N ARG A 85 -18.99 0.14 -3.34
CA ARG A 85 -19.60 -1.20 -3.34
C ARG A 85 -19.73 -1.68 -4.77
#